data_AF-A0A7X6I461-F1
#
_entry.id   AF-A0A7X6I461-F1
#
_cell.length_a   1.000
_cell.length_b   1.000
_cell.length_c   1.000
_cell.angle_alpha   90.00
_cell.angle_beta   90.00
_cell.angle_gamma   90.00
#
_symmetry.space_group_name_H-M   'P 1'
#
loop_
_entity.id
_entity.type
_entity.pdbx_description
1 polymer ?
#
loop_
_entity_poly.entity_id
_entity_poly.type
_entity_poly.pdbx_seq_one_letter_code
_entity_poly.pdbx_strand_id
1 'polypeptide(L)'
;MTITNYQAYLDMREKLRKFEVNVSDEFKKGVVNRVYPHKCFDKSFDYIKQNGELPGVKYVEGVHTSLLLDHAWIEIDDCIVFEGTFQRFYDKESFYRERKLVKLVEFGASETWHYLFREQQGLGKPEFDKAKQELLNHRRDENVQG
;
A
#
# COMPACT_ATOMS: atom_id res chain seq x y z
N MET A 1 10.23 -0.09 23.48
CA MET A 1 10.22 -0.19 22.00
C MET A 1 10.81 -1.56 21.65
N THR A 2 9.96 -2.54 21.35
CA THR A 2 10.37 -3.95 21.22
C THR A 2 11.15 -4.17 19.93
N ILE A 3 12.44 -4.44 20.07
CA ILE A 3 13.43 -4.73 19.01
C ILE A 3 12.93 -5.82 18.05
N THR A 4 12.05 -6.71 18.51
CA THR A 4 11.46 -7.81 17.74
C THR A 4 10.61 -7.37 16.55
N ASN A 5 9.97 -6.19 16.60
CA ASN A 5 9.11 -5.77 15.50
C ASN A 5 9.92 -5.12 14.37
N TYR A 6 10.94 -4.31 14.68
CA TYR A 6 11.74 -3.59 13.66
C TYR A 6 12.53 -4.56 12.77
N GLN A 7 13.16 -5.58 13.36
CA GLN A 7 13.95 -6.55 12.61
C GLN A 7 13.12 -7.31 11.57
N ALA A 8 11.88 -7.68 11.90
CA ALA A 8 10.98 -8.35 10.95
C ALA A 8 10.71 -7.50 9.68
N TYR A 9 10.65 -6.17 9.82
CA TYR A 9 10.53 -5.28 8.65
C TYR A 9 11.83 -5.17 7.86
N LEU A 10 13.00 -5.19 8.53
CA LEU A 10 14.29 -5.23 7.83
C LEU A 10 14.45 -6.52 7.03
N ASP A 11 14.16 -7.67 7.64
CA ASP A 11 14.26 -8.99 7.00
C ASP A 11 13.30 -9.08 5.80
N MET A 12 12.08 -8.57 5.96
CA MET A 12 11.11 -8.49 4.88
C MET A 12 11.58 -7.57 3.75
N ARG A 13 12.13 -6.41 4.06
CA ARG A 13 12.69 -5.49 3.05
C ARG A 13 13.82 -6.17 2.27
N GLU A 14 14.74 -6.85 2.96
CA GLU A 14 15.83 -7.57 2.31
C GLU A 14 15.30 -8.71 1.42
N LYS A 15 14.28 -9.45 1.87
CA LYS A 15 13.60 -10.48 1.06
C LYS A 15 13.01 -9.91 -0.23
N LEU A 16 12.47 -8.69 -0.18
CA LEU A 16 11.85 -8.00 -1.31
C LEU A 16 12.88 -7.33 -2.23
N ARG A 17 14.14 -7.18 -1.79
CA ARG A 17 15.20 -6.49 -2.54
C ARG A 17 15.36 -7.01 -3.98
N LYS A 18 15.17 -8.31 -4.18
CA LYS A 18 15.22 -8.96 -5.51
C LYS A 18 14.14 -8.48 -6.50
N PHE A 19 13.12 -7.78 -6.01
CA PHE A 19 12.05 -7.19 -6.81
C PHE A 19 12.14 -5.66 -6.88
N GLU A 20 13.17 -5.04 -6.27
CA GLU A 20 13.34 -3.59 -6.33
C GLU A 20 13.59 -3.16 -7.78
N VAL A 21 12.97 -2.05 -8.16
CA VAL A 21 13.12 -1.45 -9.50
C VAL A 21 13.66 -0.05 -9.38
N ASN A 22 14.40 0.37 -10.41
CA ASN A 22 14.82 1.75 -10.54
C ASN A 22 13.69 2.58 -11.18
N VAL A 23 13.43 3.75 -10.61
CA VAL A 23 12.52 4.76 -11.16
C VAL A 23 13.31 6.02 -11.55
N SER A 24 12.72 6.89 -12.36
CA SER A 24 13.27 8.22 -12.62
C SER A 24 13.37 9.02 -11.31
N ASP A 25 14.26 10.02 -11.30
CA ASP A 25 14.58 10.76 -10.08
C ASP A 25 13.41 11.63 -9.58
N GLU A 26 12.47 11.99 -10.47
CA GLU A 26 11.26 12.73 -10.11
C GLU A 26 10.38 11.98 -9.10
N PHE A 27 10.24 10.65 -9.23
CA PHE A 27 9.48 9.82 -8.29
C PHE A 27 10.21 9.62 -6.95
N LYS A 28 11.52 9.89 -6.87
CA LYS A 28 12.31 9.67 -5.64
C LYS A 28 12.22 10.82 -4.66
N LYS A 29 11.55 11.93 -4.99
CA LYS A 29 11.44 13.09 -4.11
C LYS A 29 10.76 12.70 -2.79
N GLY A 30 11.43 13.00 -1.68
CA GLY A 30 10.95 12.67 -0.33
C GLY A 30 11.21 11.24 0.14
N VAL A 31 11.70 10.37 -0.74
CA VAL A 31 12.02 8.98 -0.38
C VAL A 31 13.34 8.93 0.35
N VAL A 32 13.37 8.25 1.50
CA VAL A 32 14.57 8.13 2.34
C VAL A 32 14.97 6.67 2.54
N ASN A 33 16.25 6.41 2.83
CA ASN A 33 16.71 5.06 3.11
C ASN A 33 16.43 4.64 4.58
N ARG A 34 15.16 4.59 4.98
CA ARG A 34 14.73 4.21 6.33
C ARG A 34 13.45 3.39 6.31
N VAL A 35 13.36 2.41 7.21
CA VAL A 35 12.14 1.62 7.46
C VAL A 35 11.27 2.28 8.53
N TYR A 36 9.96 2.32 8.29
CA TYR A 36 8.94 2.86 9.18
C TYR A 36 7.86 1.81 9.50
N PRO A 37 8.08 0.96 10.53
CA PRO A 37 7.11 -0.07 10.93
C PRO A 37 5.71 0.50 11.21
N HIS A 38 4.66 -0.18 10.78
CA HIS A 38 3.25 0.18 11.02
C HIS A 38 2.85 1.57 10.51
N LYS A 39 3.58 2.11 9.53
CA LYS A 39 3.36 3.45 8.98
C LYS A 39 3.03 3.44 7.49
N CYS A 40 2.42 2.36 6.99
CA CYS A 40 2.09 2.22 5.57
C CYS A 40 1.12 3.31 5.07
N PHE A 41 0.06 3.62 5.84
CA PHE A 41 -0.87 4.72 5.55
C PHE A 41 -0.15 6.09 5.56
N ASP A 42 0.46 6.44 6.69
CA ASP A 42 1.17 7.71 6.87
C ASP A 42 2.21 7.95 5.77
N LYS A 43 3.00 6.91 5.41
CA LYS A 43 4.09 7.05 4.45
C LYS A 43 3.66 7.00 2.99
N SER A 44 2.59 6.31 2.67
CA SER A 44 1.97 6.40 1.34
C SER A 44 1.34 7.78 1.15
N PHE A 45 0.70 8.32 2.18
CA PHE A 45 0.18 9.68 2.14
C PHE A 45 1.27 10.75 2.04
N ASP A 46 2.35 10.63 2.82
CA ASP A 46 3.52 11.52 2.70
C ASP A 46 4.09 11.55 1.27
N TYR A 47 4.01 10.41 0.57
CA TYR A 47 4.41 10.31 -0.83
C TYR A 47 3.43 11.03 -1.76
N ILE A 48 2.12 10.80 -1.61
CA ILE A 48 1.08 11.50 -2.42
C ILE A 48 1.19 13.01 -2.25
N LYS A 49 1.43 13.50 -1.04
CA LYS A 49 1.59 14.93 -0.78
C LYS A 49 2.75 15.55 -1.57
N GLN A 50 3.79 14.77 -1.88
CA GLN A 50 5.00 15.26 -2.54
C GLN A 50 5.01 14.99 -4.05
N ASN A 51 4.39 13.89 -4.47
CA ASN A 51 4.54 13.27 -5.78
C ASN A 51 3.22 12.93 -6.47
N GLY A 52 2.07 13.19 -5.83
CA GLY A 52 0.76 12.79 -6.36
C GLY A 52 0.36 13.46 -7.67
N GLU A 53 0.96 14.61 -8.00
CA GLU A 53 0.73 15.30 -9.27
C GLU A 53 1.51 14.68 -10.44
N LEU A 54 2.44 13.75 -10.17
CA LEU A 54 3.15 13.04 -11.23
C LEU A 54 2.19 12.08 -11.96
N PRO A 55 2.35 11.91 -13.28
CA PRO A 55 1.53 10.97 -14.06
C PRO A 55 1.55 9.56 -13.48
N GLY A 56 0.40 8.89 -13.54
CA GLY A 56 0.27 7.48 -13.16
C GLY A 56 0.34 7.20 -11.65
N VAL A 57 0.59 8.20 -10.80
CA VAL A 57 0.65 8.03 -9.35
C VAL A 57 -0.76 7.88 -8.76
N LYS A 58 -1.00 6.74 -8.12
CA LYS A 58 -2.26 6.43 -7.44
C LYS A 58 -2.01 6.01 -6.00
N TYR A 59 -2.81 6.53 -5.08
CA TYR A 59 -2.90 6.02 -3.73
C TYR A 59 -3.75 4.76 -3.74
N VAL A 60 -3.30 3.72 -3.03
CA VAL A 60 -3.99 2.43 -3.01
C VAL A 60 -4.15 1.95 -1.59
N GLU A 61 -5.34 1.45 -1.27
CA GLU A 61 -5.59 0.70 -0.05
C GLU A 61 -6.10 -0.71 -0.38
N GLY A 62 -5.72 -1.66 0.46
CA GLY A 62 -6.18 -3.03 0.36
C GLY A 62 -5.81 -3.84 1.58
N VAL A 63 -5.67 -5.15 1.40
CA VAL A 63 -5.43 -6.08 2.51
C VAL A 63 -4.34 -7.09 2.21
N HIS A 64 -3.63 -7.51 3.24
CA HIS A 64 -2.88 -8.76 3.24
C HIS A 64 -3.85 -9.95 3.38
N THR A 65 -3.93 -10.83 2.39
CA THR A 65 -4.94 -11.90 2.36
C THR A 65 -4.80 -12.95 3.47
N SER A 66 -3.61 -13.11 4.04
CA SER A 66 -3.35 -14.08 5.11
C SER A 66 -3.96 -13.69 6.45
N LEU A 67 -4.00 -12.39 6.76
CA LEU A 67 -4.47 -11.87 8.05
C LEU A 67 -5.61 -10.86 7.92
N LEU A 68 -6.04 -10.54 6.69
CA LEU A 68 -6.98 -9.46 6.37
C LEU A 68 -6.58 -8.12 7.02
N LEU A 69 -5.26 -7.92 7.14
CA LEU A 69 -4.68 -6.71 7.70
C LEU A 69 -4.70 -5.62 6.63
N ASP A 70 -5.25 -4.46 6.98
CA ASP A 70 -5.32 -3.31 6.10
C ASP A 70 -3.93 -2.77 5.82
N HIS A 71 -3.72 -2.35 4.58
CA HIS A 71 -2.43 -1.89 4.10
C HIS A 71 -2.62 -0.82 3.02
N ALA A 72 -1.68 0.12 2.94
CA ALA A 72 -1.68 1.17 1.94
C ALA A 72 -0.31 1.27 1.26
N TRP A 73 -0.34 1.49 -0.05
CA TRP A 73 0.85 1.65 -0.91
C TRP A 73 0.52 2.60 -2.06
N ILE A 74 1.51 2.86 -2.91
CA ILE A 74 1.35 3.70 -4.10
C ILE A 74 1.57 2.84 -5.33
N GLU A 75 0.74 3.02 -6.35
CA GLU A 75 0.98 2.50 -7.70
C GLU A 75 1.45 3.62 -8.62
N ILE A 76 2.34 3.27 -9.54
CA ILE A 76 2.89 4.17 -10.56
C ILE A 76 2.82 3.43 -11.90
N ASP A 77 2.17 4.04 -12.89
CA ASP A 77 1.98 3.52 -14.26
C ASP A 77 1.50 2.06 -14.31
N ASP A 78 0.68 1.68 -13.32
CA ASP A 78 0.12 0.34 -13.11
C ASP A 78 1.13 -0.82 -13.06
N CYS A 79 2.45 -0.59 -13.07
CA CYS A 79 3.49 -1.61 -13.08
C CYS A 79 4.49 -1.50 -11.92
N ILE A 80 4.51 -0.38 -11.20
CA ILE A 80 5.42 -0.15 -10.07
C ILE A 80 4.63 0.07 -8.80
N VAL A 81 5.14 -0.47 -7.68
CA VAL A 81 4.65 -0.18 -6.33
C VAL A 81 5.71 0.58 -5.55
N PHE A 82 5.32 1.72 -4.97
CA PHE A 82 6.09 2.30 -3.88
C PHE A 82 5.48 1.88 -2.53
N GLU A 83 6.28 1.22 -1.70
CA GLU A 83 5.90 0.77 -0.37
C GLU A 83 6.39 1.76 0.69
N GLY A 84 5.46 2.52 1.26
CA GLY A 84 5.77 3.58 2.23
C GLY A 84 6.51 3.08 3.47
N THR A 85 6.24 1.86 3.93
CA THR A 85 6.94 1.27 5.09
C THR A 85 8.43 1.08 4.83
N PHE A 86 8.79 0.64 3.62
CA PHE A 86 10.16 0.28 3.25
C PHE A 86 10.90 1.40 2.51
N GLN A 87 10.16 2.41 2.04
CA GLN A 87 10.68 3.52 1.24
C GLN A 87 11.44 3.00 0.02
N ARG A 88 10.78 2.12 -0.75
CA ARG A 88 11.32 1.40 -1.90
C ARG A 88 10.28 1.23 -2.99
N PHE A 89 10.78 1.11 -4.21
CA PHE A 89 10.01 0.84 -5.41
C PHE A 89 10.21 -0.61 -5.81
N TYR A 90 9.13 -1.28 -6.18
CA TYR A 90 9.13 -2.68 -6.57
C TYR A 90 8.33 -2.89 -7.84
N ASP A 91 8.68 -3.94 -8.58
CA ASP A 91 7.80 -4.52 -9.59
C ASP A 91 6.46 -4.91 -8.95
N LYS A 92 5.35 -4.41 -9.50
CA LYS A 92 4.02 -4.57 -8.89
C LYS A 92 3.60 -6.03 -8.81
N GLU A 93 3.72 -6.79 -9.89
CA GLU A 93 3.26 -8.18 -9.93
C GLU A 93 3.99 -9.04 -8.90
N SER A 94 5.32 -8.91 -8.85
CA SER A 94 6.15 -9.65 -7.90
C SER A 94 5.91 -9.20 -6.46
N PHE A 95 5.73 -7.90 -6.23
CA PHE A 95 5.42 -7.37 -4.92
C PHE A 95 4.07 -7.87 -4.41
N TYR A 96 3.02 -7.78 -5.22
CA TYR A 96 1.68 -8.27 -4.88
C TYR A 96 1.67 -9.76 -4.53
N ARG A 97 2.33 -10.58 -5.36
CA ARG A 97 2.43 -12.02 -5.15
C ARG A 97 3.17 -12.36 -3.86
N GLU A 98 4.34 -11.76 -3.64
CA GLU A 98 5.16 -12.03 -2.44
C GLU A 98 4.50 -11.54 -1.15
N ARG A 99 3.89 -10.35 -1.20
CA ARG A 99 3.20 -9.73 -0.05
C ARG A 99 1.79 -10.25 0.18
N LYS A 100 1.27 -11.05 -0.76
CA LYS A 100 -0.10 -11.57 -0.78
C LYS A 100 -1.12 -10.45 -0.60
N LEU A 101 -0.99 -9.40 -1.39
CA LEU A 101 -1.84 -8.21 -1.33
C LEU A 101 -3.03 -8.34 -2.30
N VAL A 102 -4.16 -7.81 -1.87
CA VAL A 102 -5.33 -7.56 -2.71
C VAL A 102 -5.66 -6.09 -2.63
N LYS A 103 -5.68 -5.43 -3.79
CA LYS A 103 -6.16 -4.05 -3.93
C LYS A 103 -7.67 -4.01 -3.76
N LEU A 104 -8.15 -3.04 -2.98
CA LEU A 104 -9.58 -2.83 -2.79
C LEU A 104 -10.04 -1.50 -3.40
N VAL A 105 -9.27 -0.44 -3.21
CA VAL A 105 -9.55 0.89 -3.75
C VAL A 105 -8.29 1.56 -4.25
N GLU A 106 -8.43 2.43 -5.24
CA GLU A 106 -7.37 3.32 -5.71
C GLU A 106 -7.92 4.72 -5.98
N PHE A 107 -7.07 5.72 -5.83
CA PHE A 107 -7.43 7.11 -5.99
C PHE A 107 -6.29 7.90 -6.63
N GLY A 108 -6.62 8.83 -7.54
CA GLY A 108 -5.68 9.87 -7.94
C GLY A 108 -5.38 10.84 -6.79
N ALA A 109 -4.45 11.77 -6.97
CA ALA A 109 -4.06 12.68 -5.89
C ALA A 109 -5.21 13.54 -5.35
N SER A 110 -6.01 14.17 -6.22
CA SER A 110 -7.15 14.99 -5.80
C SER A 110 -8.20 14.18 -5.03
N GLU A 111 -8.50 12.96 -5.49
CA GLU A 111 -9.42 12.03 -4.85
C GLU A 111 -8.90 11.54 -3.50
N THR A 112 -7.59 11.28 -3.40
CA THR A 112 -6.93 10.86 -2.15
C THR A 112 -7.15 11.88 -1.04
N TRP A 113 -7.03 13.17 -1.33
CA TRP A 113 -7.29 14.23 -0.35
C TRP A 113 -8.74 14.19 0.14
N HIS A 114 -9.72 14.10 -0.77
CA HIS A 114 -11.13 14.02 -0.40
C HIS A 114 -11.42 12.78 0.45
N TYR A 115 -10.86 11.63 0.06
CA TYR A 115 -11.00 10.37 0.76
C TYR A 115 -10.47 10.44 2.20
N LEU A 116 -9.26 10.98 2.39
CA LEU A 116 -8.65 11.10 3.72
C LEU A 116 -9.30 12.17 4.59
N PHE A 117 -9.77 13.28 4.01
CA PHE A 117 -10.52 14.29 4.76
C PHE A 117 -11.83 13.71 5.31
N ARG A 118 -12.52 12.84 4.56
CA ARG A 118 -13.72 12.16 5.06
C ARG A 118 -13.41 11.26 6.25
N GLU A 119 -12.32 10.49 6.18
CA GLU A 119 -11.87 9.66 7.31
C GLU A 119 -11.59 10.52 8.55
N GLN A 120 -10.88 11.64 8.39
CA GLN A 120 -10.58 12.56 9.49
C GLN A 120 -11.83 13.21 10.11
N GLN A 121 -12.89 13.40 9.32
CA GLN A 121 -14.18 13.89 9.79
C GLN A 121 -15.01 12.79 10.51
N GLY A 122 -14.48 11.57 10.64
CA GLY A 122 -15.18 10.45 11.25
C GLY A 122 -16.25 9.84 10.35
N LEU A 123 -16.23 10.14 9.03
CA LEU A 123 -17.20 9.62 8.06
C LEU A 123 -16.81 8.22 7.52
N GLY A 124 -15.70 7.66 8.00
CA GLY A 124 -15.21 6.34 7.62
C GLY A 124 -14.69 6.26 6.18
N LYS A 125 -14.58 5.03 5.69
CA LYS A 125 -14.02 4.69 4.37
C LYS A 125 -14.99 3.78 3.60
N PRO A 126 -16.20 4.27 3.24
CA PRO A 126 -17.28 3.40 2.78
C PRO A 126 -16.94 2.60 1.52
N GLU A 127 -16.13 3.16 0.62
CA GLU A 127 -15.66 2.47 -0.58
C GLU A 127 -14.75 1.28 -0.24
N PHE A 128 -13.81 1.48 0.68
CA PHE A 128 -12.92 0.42 1.18
C PHE A 128 -13.69 -0.62 2.00
N ASP A 129 -14.56 -0.18 2.92
CA ASP A 129 -15.35 -1.06 3.78
C ASP A 129 -16.26 -1.97 2.95
N LYS A 130 -16.90 -1.41 1.92
CA LYS A 130 -17.72 -2.17 0.97
C LYS A 130 -16.88 -3.21 0.22
N ALA A 131 -15.75 -2.80 -0.37
CA ALA A 131 -14.88 -3.71 -1.13
C ALA A 131 -14.30 -4.82 -0.24
N LYS A 132 -13.93 -4.50 1.00
CA LYS A 132 -13.46 -5.47 2.00
C LYS A 132 -14.56 -6.46 2.38
N GLN A 133 -15.80 -5.99 2.54
CA GLN A 133 -16.94 -6.87 2.84
C GLN A 133 -17.27 -7.80 1.67
N GLU A 134 -17.18 -7.33 0.43
CA GLU A 134 -17.34 -8.14 -0.77
C GLU A 134 -16.27 -9.25 -0.86
N LEU A 135 -15.00 -8.90 -0.60
CA LEU A 135 -13.91 -9.87 -0.50
C LEU A 135 -14.18 -10.93 0.59
N LEU A 136 -14.66 -10.52 1.75
CA LEU A 136 -15.01 -11.42 2.86
C LEU A 136 -16.13 -12.41 2.47
N ASN A 137 -17.16 -11.92 1.77
CA ASN A 137 -18.26 -12.75 1.32
C ASN A 137 -17.78 -13.79 0.30
N HIS A 138 -16.99 -13.38 -0.69
CA HIS A 138 -16.46 -14.28 -1.71
C HIS A 138 -15.64 -15.42 -1.11
N ARG A 139 -14.76 -15.12 -0.14
CA ARG A 139 -13.95 -16.14 0.55
C ARG A 139 -14.79 -17.10 1.40
N ARG A 140 -15.97 -16.70 1.88
CA ARG A 140 -16.87 -17.61 2.60
C ARG A 140 -17.48 -18.62 1.63
N ASP A 141 -17.92 -18.15 0.46
CA ASP A 141 -18.55 -19.01 -0.55
C ASP A 141 -17.58 -20.08 -1.07
N GLU A 142 -16.30 -19.73 -1.29
CA GLU A 142 -15.25 -20.68 -1.67
C GLU A 142 -15.02 -21.77 -0.61
N ASN A 143 -15.13 -21.43 0.68
CA ASN A 143 -14.95 -22.40 1.78
C ASN A 143 -16.19 -23.27 2.05
N VAL A 144 -17.36 -22.90 1.51
CA VAL A 144 -18.60 -23.69 1.63
C VAL A 144 -18.75 -24.68 0.45
N GLN A 145 -18.08 -24.41 -0.67
CA GLN A 145 -18.13 -25.25 -1.88
C GLN A 145 -16.97 -26.25 -2.02
N GLY A 146 -15.94 -26.18 -1.16
CA GLY A 146 -14.80 -27.10 -1.12
C GLY A 146 -14.85 -28.07 0.05
#